data_AF-A0A2N6END3-F1
#
_entry.id   AF-A0A2N6END3-F1
#
_cell.length_a   1.000
_cell.length_b   1.000
_cell.length_c   1.000
_cell.angle_alpha   90.00
_cell.angle_beta   90.00
_cell.angle_gamma   90.00
#
_symmetry.space_group_name_H-M   'P 1'
#
loop_
_entity.id
_entity.type
_entity.pdbx_description
1 polymer ?
#
loop_
_entity_poly.entity_id
_entity_poly.type
_entity_poly.pdbx_seq_one_letter_code
_entity_poly.pdbx_strand_id
1 'polypeptide(L)'
;MQYETKKRSILKAISWRTWATITTAILVFLFTGEFALAITVGLLEVFAKMGLYFVHERLWHNVQFGKKEIPSFVVWFTGLPASGKKALANRVYQELANQRLKVERLDSLDVRPLFPEVGFSFDEVNRHVKRAGHLCSMLEKNGVIVVASFVSPYRQSREFARSVSKNFVEVYMKSTPEACEQRDTRGHYVKARRGEYKDFPGVDVAYEEPISPELTLEIDQVSEEEAAQQVLAYLKRYVINGKKVVPAPKESAK
;
A
#
# COMPACT_ATOMS: atom_id res chain seq x y z
N MET A 1 6.03 16.87 -10.01
CA MET A 1 4.62 16.60 -10.36
C MET A 1 3.84 17.90 -10.22
N GLN A 2 3.57 18.61 -11.31
CA GLN A 2 2.71 19.80 -11.23
C GLN A 2 1.29 19.34 -10.89
N TYR A 3 0.81 19.73 -9.71
CA TYR A 3 -0.55 19.43 -9.29
C TYR A 3 -1.46 20.54 -9.81
N GLU A 4 -2.52 20.19 -10.55
CA GLU A 4 -3.62 21.13 -10.74
C GLU A 4 -4.39 21.23 -9.42
N THR A 5 -4.33 22.40 -8.80
CA THR A 5 -5.17 22.69 -7.63
C THR A 5 -6.60 22.90 -8.11
N LYS A 6 -7.59 22.50 -7.29
CA LYS A 6 -9.02 22.73 -7.58
C LYS A 6 -9.30 24.19 -7.98
N LYS A 7 -8.62 25.13 -7.32
CA LYS A 7 -8.68 26.57 -7.65
C LYS A 7 -8.18 26.88 -9.06
N ARG A 8 -7.06 26.30 -9.51
CA ARG A 8 -6.50 26.50 -10.85
C ARG A 8 -7.44 25.94 -11.94
N SER A 9 -8.00 24.75 -11.74
CA SER A 9 -8.94 24.16 -12.72
C SER A 9 -10.24 24.96 -12.80
N ILE A 10 -10.76 25.45 -11.67
CA ILE A 10 -11.94 26.36 -11.65
C ILE A 10 -11.60 27.66 -12.38
N LEU A 11 -10.45 28.28 -12.11
CA LEU A 11 -10.04 29.52 -12.78
C LEU A 11 -9.88 29.33 -14.30
N LYS A 12 -9.28 28.22 -14.74
CA LYS A 12 -9.17 27.89 -16.18
C LYS A 12 -10.53 27.70 -16.83
N ALA A 13 -11.45 27.03 -16.15
CA ALA A 13 -12.80 26.80 -16.65
C ALA A 13 -13.57 28.13 -16.78
N ILE A 14 -13.46 29.02 -15.78
CA ILE A 14 -14.06 30.35 -15.82
C ILE A 14 -13.43 31.18 -16.94
N SER A 15 -12.10 31.26 -17.02
CA SER A 15 -11.42 32.09 -18.02
C SER A 15 -11.74 31.66 -19.45
N TRP A 16 -11.77 30.35 -19.71
CA TRP A 16 -12.11 29.81 -21.02
C TRP A 16 -13.59 30.03 -21.37
N ARG A 17 -14.50 29.85 -20.39
CA ARG A 17 -15.94 30.08 -20.60
C ARG A 17 -16.25 31.55 -20.85
N THR A 18 -15.64 32.48 -20.11
CA THR A 18 -15.83 33.92 -20.33
C THR A 18 -15.42 34.32 -21.74
N TRP A 19 -14.27 33.83 -22.23
CA TRP A 19 -13.85 34.10 -23.61
C TRP A 19 -14.82 33.51 -24.62
N ALA A 20 -15.21 32.24 -24.47
CA ALA A 20 -16.12 31.57 -25.38
C ALA A 20 -17.47 32.31 -25.51
N THR A 21 -18.05 32.74 -24.38
CA THR A 21 -19.32 33.48 -24.37
C THR A 21 -19.20 34.87 -25.00
N ILE A 22 -18.09 35.59 -24.75
CA ILE A 22 -17.82 36.89 -25.39
C ILE A 22 -17.71 36.72 -26.91
N THR A 23 -17.00 35.69 -27.40
CA THR A 23 -16.89 35.43 -28.84
C THR A 23 -18.24 35.11 -29.49
N THR A 24 -19.09 34.30 -28.84
CA THR A 24 -20.43 34.01 -29.39
C THR A 24 -21.29 35.27 -29.43
N ALA A 25 -21.29 36.08 -28.36
CA ALA A 25 -22.05 37.33 -28.33
C ALA A 25 -21.58 38.32 -29.41
N ILE A 26 -20.27 38.46 -29.62
CA ILE A 26 -19.70 39.30 -30.69
C ILE A 26 -20.12 38.79 -32.07
N LEU A 27 -20.04 37.48 -32.33
CA LEU A 27 -20.46 36.89 -33.60
C LEU A 27 -21.95 37.10 -33.87
N VAL A 28 -22.81 36.86 -32.87
CA VAL A 28 -24.25 37.09 -33.01
C VAL A 28 -24.51 38.55 -33.33
N PHE A 29 -23.87 39.48 -32.61
CA PHE A 29 -24.01 40.92 -32.87
C PHE A 29 -23.56 41.32 -34.28
N LEU A 30 -22.41 40.80 -34.74
CA LEU A 30 -21.89 41.10 -36.08
C LEU A 30 -22.81 40.61 -37.19
N PHE A 31 -23.53 39.50 -36.99
CA PHE A 31 -24.44 38.94 -38.00
C PHE A 31 -25.86 39.53 -37.95
N THR A 32 -26.40 39.82 -36.76
CA THR A 32 -27.78 40.28 -36.62
C THR A 32 -27.91 41.79 -36.49
N GLY A 33 -26.85 42.49 -36.08
CA GLY A 33 -26.88 43.91 -35.72
C GLY A 33 -27.66 44.21 -34.42
N GLU A 34 -28.26 43.20 -33.79
CA GLU A 34 -29.13 43.35 -32.64
C GLU A 34 -28.42 43.00 -31.32
N PHE A 35 -28.14 44.03 -30.53
CA PHE A 35 -27.41 43.90 -29.27
C PHE A 35 -28.17 43.08 -28.22
N ALA A 36 -29.50 43.23 -28.15
CA ALA A 36 -30.34 42.47 -27.21
C ALA A 36 -30.28 40.97 -27.51
N LEU A 37 -30.40 40.59 -28.80
CA LEU A 37 -30.32 39.21 -29.26
C LEU A 37 -28.95 38.58 -28.94
N ALA A 38 -27.86 39.33 -29.14
CA ALA A 38 -26.51 38.88 -28.81
C ALA A 38 -26.32 38.56 -27.32
N ILE A 39 -26.83 39.42 -26.43
CA ILE A 39 -26.78 39.20 -24.98
C ILE A 39 -27.63 37.99 -24.58
N THR A 40 -28.86 37.90 -25.09
CA THR A 40 -29.78 36.80 -24.74
C THR A 40 -29.22 35.45 -25.17
N VAL A 41 -28.67 35.34 -26.39
CA VAL A 41 -28.05 34.12 -26.89
C VAL A 41 -26.80 33.76 -26.07
N GLY A 42 -25.93 34.74 -25.78
CA GLY A 42 -24.75 34.52 -24.95
C GLY A 42 -25.09 34.01 -23.54
N LEU A 43 -26.13 34.58 -22.90
CA LEU A 43 -26.61 34.12 -21.60
C LEU A 43 -27.20 32.70 -21.66
N LEU A 44 -28.08 32.43 -22.63
CA LEU A 44 -28.65 31.08 -22.83
C LEU A 44 -27.57 30.03 -23.08
N GLU A 45 -26.54 30.36 -23.84
CA GLU A 45 -25.43 29.47 -24.15
C GLU A 45 -24.67 29.06 -22.89
N VAL A 46 -24.44 29.98 -21.95
CA VAL A 46 -23.76 29.67 -20.68
C VAL A 46 -24.55 28.61 -19.90
N PHE A 47 -25.85 28.79 -19.73
CA PHE A 47 -26.70 27.85 -18.99
C PHE A 47 -26.80 26.50 -19.72
N ALA A 48 -26.95 26.51 -21.04
CA ALA A 48 -26.99 25.29 -21.86
C ALA A 48 -25.68 24.50 -21.74
N LYS A 49 -24.52 25.16 -21.84
CA LYS A 49 -23.20 24.53 -21.70
C LYS A 49 -22.92 24.06 -20.27
N MET A 50 -23.42 24.75 -19.25
CA MET A 50 -23.34 24.26 -17.87
C MET A 50 -24.17 22.99 -17.69
N GLY A 51 -25.41 22.97 -18.21
CA GLY A 51 -26.26 21.77 -18.20
C GLY A 51 -25.64 20.59 -18.94
N LEU A 52 -25.16 20.82 -20.16
CA LEU A 52 -24.45 19.81 -20.96
C LEU A 52 -23.18 19.31 -20.27
N TYR A 53 -22.39 20.20 -19.67
CA TYR A 53 -21.20 19.80 -18.92
C TYR A 53 -21.54 18.97 -17.69
N PHE A 54 -22.57 19.36 -16.93
CA PHE A 54 -23.03 18.60 -15.77
C PHE A 54 -23.47 17.18 -16.17
N VAL A 55 -24.26 17.05 -17.25
CA VAL A 55 -24.68 15.76 -17.78
C VAL A 55 -23.48 14.96 -18.28
N HIS A 56 -22.58 15.59 -19.05
CA HIS A 56 -21.35 14.97 -19.54
C HIS A 56 -20.47 14.47 -18.38
N GLU A 57 -20.25 15.27 -17.34
CA GLU A 57 -19.47 14.86 -16.16
C GLU A 57 -20.13 13.68 -15.45
N ARG A 58 -21.47 13.70 -15.29
CA ARG A 58 -22.23 12.59 -14.66
C ARG A 58 -22.10 11.30 -15.46
N LEU A 59 -22.16 11.39 -16.78
CA LEU A 59 -21.96 10.25 -17.69
C LEU A 59 -20.51 9.78 -17.67
N TRP A 60 -19.55 10.69 -17.75
CA TRP A 60 -18.11 10.41 -17.78
C TRP A 60 -17.58 9.87 -16.45
N HIS A 61 -18.21 10.19 -15.32
CA HIS A 61 -17.89 9.62 -14.01
C HIS A 61 -17.94 8.08 -14.04
N ASN A 62 -18.90 7.53 -14.78
CA ASN A 62 -19.10 6.09 -14.93
C ASN A 62 -18.19 5.45 -15.99
N VAL A 63 -17.50 6.26 -16.79
CA VAL A 63 -16.52 5.80 -17.78
C VAL A 63 -15.19 5.55 -17.06
N GLN A 64 -14.69 4.30 -17.13
CA GLN A 64 -13.41 3.90 -16.53
C GLN A 64 -12.19 4.14 -17.44
N PHE A 65 -12.40 4.61 -18.66
CA PHE A 65 -11.35 4.86 -19.64
C PHE A 65 -10.28 5.82 -19.09
N GLY A 66 -9.03 5.36 -19.05
CA GLY A 66 -7.87 6.13 -18.55
C GLY A 66 -7.63 6.05 -17.03
N LYS A 67 -8.49 5.41 -16.24
CA LYS A 67 -8.24 5.14 -14.81
C LYS A 67 -7.41 3.87 -14.66
N LYS A 68 -6.13 4.00 -14.25
CA LYS A 68 -5.31 2.86 -13.83
C LYS A 68 -5.44 2.69 -12.32
N GLU A 69 -6.32 1.79 -11.88
CA GLU A 69 -6.42 1.44 -10.47
C GLU A 69 -5.21 0.58 -10.08
N ILE A 70 -4.51 1.02 -9.04
CA ILE A 70 -3.48 0.21 -8.40
C ILE A 70 -4.22 -0.71 -7.41
N PRO A 71 -4.09 -2.03 -7.52
CA PRO A 71 -4.71 -2.93 -6.56
C PRO A 71 -4.16 -2.63 -5.16
N SER A 72 -5.01 -2.70 -4.14
CA SER A 72 -4.57 -2.79 -2.75
C SER A 72 -3.99 -4.18 -2.48
N PHE A 73 -2.99 -4.24 -1.61
CA PHE A 73 -2.29 -5.47 -1.25
C PHE A 73 -1.69 -5.38 0.14
N VAL A 74 -1.38 -6.53 0.73
CA VAL A 74 -0.68 -6.65 2.00
C VAL A 74 0.74 -7.12 1.74
N VAL A 75 1.73 -6.33 2.17
CA VAL A 75 3.14 -6.74 2.25
C VAL A 75 3.40 -7.20 3.67
N TRP A 76 3.65 -8.49 3.85
CA TRP A 76 3.82 -9.12 5.15
C TRP A 76 5.28 -9.49 5.40
N PHE A 77 5.99 -8.69 6.17
CA PHE A 77 7.34 -8.99 6.61
C PHE A 77 7.32 -9.96 7.79
N THR A 78 8.02 -11.09 7.61
CA THR A 78 8.14 -12.15 8.60
C THR A 78 9.61 -12.55 8.78
N GLY A 79 10.01 -12.92 10.00
CA GLY A 79 11.40 -13.28 10.32
C GLY A 79 11.69 -13.24 11.82
N LEU A 80 12.87 -13.70 12.23
CA LEU A 80 13.30 -13.75 13.63
C LEU A 80 13.30 -12.37 14.33
N PRO A 81 13.14 -12.30 15.66
CA PRO A 81 13.38 -11.06 16.41
C PRO A 81 14.73 -10.42 16.04
N ALA A 82 14.83 -9.09 16.05
CA ALA A 82 16.02 -8.33 15.62
C ALA A 82 16.46 -8.49 14.15
N SER A 83 15.69 -9.16 13.29
CA SER A 83 15.98 -9.28 11.84
C SER A 83 15.79 -7.99 11.02
N GLY A 84 15.63 -6.81 11.62
CA GLY A 84 15.46 -5.54 10.86
C GLY A 84 14.07 -5.29 10.22
N LYS A 85 13.07 -6.16 10.42
CA LYS A 85 11.70 -6.04 9.84
C LYS A 85 11.10 -4.64 9.89
N LYS A 86 11.11 -4.01 11.06
CA LYS A 86 10.47 -2.70 11.25
C LYS A 86 11.16 -1.60 10.45
N ALA A 87 12.50 -1.63 10.36
CA ALA A 87 13.26 -0.66 9.59
C ALA A 87 12.98 -0.79 8.09
N LEU A 88 13.07 -2.02 7.57
CA LEU A 88 12.77 -2.30 6.16
C LEU A 88 11.30 -1.97 5.81
N ALA A 89 10.35 -2.36 6.65
CA ALA A 89 8.93 -2.03 6.47
C ALA A 89 8.68 -0.52 6.48
N ASN A 90 9.33 0.24 7.37
CA ASN A 90 9.27 1.71 7.38
C ASN A 90 9.77 2.28 6.05
N ARG A 91 10.92 1.81 5.54
CA ARG A 91 11.48 2.31 4.29
C ARG A 91 10.55 2.05 3.10
N VAL A 92 10.03 0.83 2.99
CA VAL A 92 9.06 0.46 1.95
C VAL A 92 7.77 1.27 2.07
N TYR A 93 7.26 1.48 3.28
CA TYR A 93 6.11 2.35 3.54
C TYR A 93 6.35 3.78 3.04
N GLN A 94 7.49 4.39 3.37
CA GLN A 94 7.80 5.76 2.95
C GLN A 94 7.88 5.88 1.42
N GLU A 95 8.49 4.91 0.74
CA GLU A 95 8.59 4.90 -0.73
C GLU A 95 7.23 4.76 -1.42
N LEU A 96 6.30 3.98 -0.84
CA LEU A 96 4.93 3.88 -1.34
C LEU A 96 4.11 5.14 -1.02
N ALA A 97 4.28 5.72 0.17
CA ALA A 97 3.60 6.94 0.59
C ALA A 97 4.03 8.15 -0.25
N ASN A 98 5.32 8.25 -0.60
CA ASN A 98 5.87 9.29 -1.48
C ASN A 98 5.25 9.27 -2.88
N GLN A 99 4.75 8.12 -3.32
CA GLN A 99 3.99 7.96 -4.57
C GLN A 99 2.51 8.37 -4.44
N ARG A 100 2.10 8.92 -3.28
CA ARG A 100 0.72 9.33 -2.95
C ARG A 100 -0.28 8.17 -2.96
N LEU A 101 0.20 6.96 -2.74
CA LEU A 101 -0.65 5.79 -2.55
C LEU A 101 -1.27 5.83 -1.15
N LYS A 102 -2.48 5.31 -1.02
CA LYS A 102 -3.10 5.07 0.29
C LYS A 102 -2.40 3.87 0.91
N VAL A 103 -1.46 4.11 1.81
CA VAL A 103 -0.67 3.08 2.46
C VAL A 103 -0.69 3.27 3.97
N GLU A 104 -0.76 2.17 4.72
CA GLU A 104 -0.70 2.14 6.17
C GLU A 104 0.37 1.15 6.62
N ARG A 105 1.09 1.47 7.69
CA ARG A 105 2.12 0.59 8.24
C ARG A 105 1.67 0.04 9.60
N LEU A 106 1.68 -1.28 9.74
CA LEU A 106 1.28 -1.96 10.97
C LEU A 106 2.42 -2.83 11.51
N ASP A 107 2.74 -2.69 12.79
CA ASP A 107 3.60 -3.61 13.52
C ASP A 107 2.97 -4.16 14.80
N SER A 108 3.68 -5.08 15.45
CA SER A 108 3.23 -5.68 16.71
C SER A 108 2.95 -4.65 17.82
N LEU A 109 3.71 -3.55 17.91
CA LEU A 109 3.51 -2.51 18.92
C LEU A 109 2.29 -1.64 18.62
N ASP A 110 1.96 -1.44 17.35
CA ASP A 110 0.75 -0.72 16.94
C ASP A 110 -0.51 -1.55 17.21
N VAL A 111 -0.43 -2.87 16.97
CA VAL A 111 -1.59 -3.76 16.96
C VAL A 111 -1.84 -4.45 18.30
N ARG A 112 -0.81 -4.77 19.09
CA ARG A 112 -0.98 -5.44 20.41
C ARG A 112 -1.92 -4.69 21.36
N PRO A 113 -1.84 -3.34 21.49
CA PRO A 113 -2.74 -2.60 22.39
C PRO A 113 -4.22 -2.67 22.01
N LEU A 114 -4.54 -3.04 20.76
CA LEU A 114 -5.91 -3.08 20.27
C LEU A 114 -6.67 -4.34 20.73
N PHE A 115 -5.98 -5.34 21.27
CA PHE A 115 -6.57 -6.63 21.58
C PHE A 115 -6.37 -7.03 23.05
N PRO A 116 -7.40 -7.60 23.71
CA PRO A 116 -7.25 -8.16 25.04
C PRO A 116 -6.38 -9.43 24.99
N GLU A 117 -5.77 -9.76 26.14
CA GLU A 117 -4.85 -10.90 26.34
C GLU A 117 -3.51 -10.74 25.61
N VAL A 118 -2.60 -10.02 26.26
CA VAL A 118 -1.21 -9.84 25.80
C VAL A 118 -0.32 -10.88 26.46
N GLY A 119 0.13 -11.84 25.65
CA GLY A 119 1.15 -12.80 26.05
C GLY A 119 1.99 -13.27 24.86
N PHE A 120 2.80 -14.30 25.12
CA PHE A 120 3.80 -14.84 24.19
C PHE A 120 3.74 -16.36 24.06
N SER A 121 2.75 -17.02 24.68
CA SER A 121 2.53 -18.44 24.45
C SER A 121 2.16 -18.73 22.99
N PHE A 122 2.30 -19.99 22.57
CA PHE A 122 1.93 -20.45 21.23
C PHE A 122 0.54 -19.94 20.80
N ASP A 123 -0.48 -20.18 21.62
CA ASP A 123 -1.86 -19.84 21.28
C ASP A 123 -2.10 -18.33 21.23
N GLU A 124 -1.51 -17.56 22.15
CA GLU A 124 -1.64 -16.10 22.18
C GLU A 124 -0.98 -15.44 20.98
N VAL A 125 0.22 -15.89 20.61
CA VAL A 125 0.94 -15.39 19.42
C VAL A 125 0.18 -15.76 18.16
N ASN A 126 -0.32 -16.99 18.04
CA ASN A 126 -1.10 -17.44 16.89
C ASN A 126 -2.41 -16.63 16.76
N ARG A 127 -3.13 -16.41 17.87
CA ARG A 127 -4.33 -15.54 17.90
C ARG A 127 -4.00 -14.10 17.51
N HIS A 128 -2.92 -13.52 18.06
CA HIS A 128 -2.50 -12.16 17.75
C HIS A 128 -2.19 -11.98 16.27
N VAL A 129 -1.42 -12.89 15.67
CA VAL A 129 -1.07 -12.84 14.25
C VAL A 129 -2.29 -13.02 13.36
N LYS A 130 -3.21 -13.93 13.71
CA LYS A 130 -4.48 -14.10 12.98
C LYS A 130 -5.35 -12.84 13.02
N ARG A 131 -5.47 -12.20 14.19
CA ARG A 131 -6.19 -10.92 14.36
C ARG A 131 -5.55 -9.80 13.53
N ALA A 132 -4.22 -9.69 13.58
CA ALA A 132 -3.47 -8.73 12.76
C ALA A 132 -3.67 -8.99 11.25
N GLY A 133 -3.64 -10.26 10.81
CA GLY A 133 -3.92 -10.65 9.43
C GLY A 133 -5.33 -10.25 8.98
N HIS A 134 -6.33 -10.42 9.84
CA HIS A 134 -7.69 -9.99 9.55
C HIS A 134 -7.81 -8.46 9.44
N LEU A 135 -7.15 -7.71 10.33
CA LEU A 135 -7.08 -6.24 10.25
C LEU A 135 -6.42 -5.78 8.94
N CYS A 136 -5.31 -6.41 8.54
CA CYS A 136 -4.64 -6.11 7.26
C CYS A 136 -5.57 -6.36 6.07
N SER A 137 -6.28 -7.49 6.06
CA SER A 137 -7.27 -7.83 5.03
C SER A 137 -8.43 -6.83 4.97
N MET A 138 -8.91 -6.34 6.11
CA MET A 138 -9.95 -5.31 6.13
C MET A 138 -9.47 -4.00 5.48
N LEU A 139 -8.26 -3.55 5.82
CA LEU A 139 -7.67 -2.35 5.21
C LEU A 139 -7.46 -2.54 3.70
N GLU A 140 -6.95 -3.70 3.29
CA GLU A 140 -6.78 -4.08 1.89
C GLU A 140 -8.11 -4.01 1.12
N LYS A 141 -9.18 -4.61 1.66
CA LYS A 141 -10.52 -4.59 1.04
C LYS A 141 -11.10 -3.18 0.90
N ASN A 142 -10.62 -2.22 1.71
CA ASN A 142 -11.02 -0.81 1.64
C ASN A 142 -10.05 0.05 0.80
N GLY A 143 -9.20 -0.58 -0.02
CA GLY A 143 -8.32 0.12 -0.95
C GLY A 143 -7.06 0.72 -0.31
N VAL A 144 -6.66 0.24 0.87
CA VAL A 144 -5.43 0.64 1.55
C VAL A 144 -4.35 -0.42 1.31
N ILE A 145 -3.17 -0.02 0.88
CA ILE A 145 -1.99 -0.89 0.83
C ILE A 145 -1.46 -1.03 2.27
N VAL A 146 -1.22 -2.25 2.72
CA VAL A 146 -0.76 -2.48 4.10
C VAL A 146 0.68 -2.96 4.08
N VAL A 147 1.55 -2.30 4.84
CA VAL A 147 2.93 -2.74 5.08
C VAL A 147 3.01 -3.25 6.52
N ALA A 148 2.93 -4.57 6.67
CA ALA A 148 2.83 -5.27 7.93
C ALA A 148 4.19 -5.86 8.34
N SER A 149 4.62 -5.68 9.59
CA SER A 149 5.85 -6.27 10.12
C SER A 149 5.64 -7.00 11.45
N PHE A 150 5.68 -8.33 11.40
CA PHE A 150 5.45 -9.21 12.55
C PHE A 150 6.53 -10.29 12.63
N VAL A 151 6.82 -10.80 13.83
CA VAL A 151 7.68 -12.01 13.94
C VAL A 151 6.94 -13.18 13.32
N SER A 152 5.67 -13.41 13.70
CA SER A 152 4.80 -14.44 13.10
C SER A 152 5.48 -15.81 12.93
N PRO A 153 6.00 -16.41 14.02
CA PRO A 153 6.90 -17.56 13.94
C PRO A 153 6.21 -18.83 13.42
N TYR A 154 4.89 -18.94 13.56
CA TYR A 154 4.11 -20.12 13.18
C TYR A 154 3.49 -19.96 11.80
N ARG A 155 3.73 -20.93 10.91
CA ARG A 155 3.24 -20.95 9.53
C ARG A 155 1.72 -20.91 9.48
N GLN A 156 1.03 -21.64 10.37
CA GLN A 156 -0.43 -21.66 10.42
C GLN A 156 -1.04 -20.24 10.54
N SER A 157 -0.40 -19.37 11.31
CA SER A 157 -0.87 -18.00 11.51
C SER A 157 -0.67 -17.12 10.26
N ARG A 158 0.43 -17.36 9.51
CA ARG A 158 0.75 -16.66 8.26
C ARG A 158 -0.13 -17.13 7.11
N GLU A 159 -0.38 -18.44 7.01
CA GLU A 159 -1.33 -19.02 6.05
C GLU A 159 -2.74 -18.49 6.26
N PHE A 160 -3.17 -18.30 7.51
CA PHE A 160 -4.43 -17.63 7.79
C PHE A 160 -4.43 -16.19 7.27
N ALA A 161 -3.42 -15.39 7.60
CA ALA A 161 -3.31 -14.00 7.14
C ALA A 161 -3.31 -13.89 5.60
N ARG A 162 -2.63 -14.82 4.93
CA ARG A 162 -2.64 -15.00 3.47
C ARG A 162 -4.03 -15.33 2.95
N SER A 163 -4.71 -16.32 3.55
CA SER A 163 -6.02 -16.81 3.10
C SER A 163 -7.14 -15.77 3.16
N VAL A 164 -7.05 -14.80 4.09
CA VAL A 164 -8.09 -13.78 4.25
C VAL A 164 -7.87 -12.55 3.37
N SER A 165 -6.67 -12.38 2.81
CA SER A 165 -6.27 -11.24 1.97
C SER A 165 -6.38 -11.62 0.49
N LYS A 166 -6.73 -10.68 -0.38
CA LYS A 166 -6.88 -10.94 -1.83
C LYS A 166 -5.52 -10.95 -2.54
N ASN A 167 -4.67 -9.98 -2.23
CA ASN A 167 -3.32 -9.81 -2.73
C ASN A 167 -2.37 -9.78 -1.53
N PHE A 168 -1.66 -10.88 -1.31
CA PHE A 168 -0.76 -11.05 -0.18
C PHE A 168 0.66 -11.34 -0.67
N VAL A 169 1.63 -10.59 -0.16
CA VAL A 169 3.05 -10.71 -0.48
C VAL A 169 3.81 -10.99 0.81
N GLU A 170 4.15 -12.25 1.04
CA GLU A 170 4.99 -12.67 2.16
C GLU A 170 6.46 -12.41 1.83
N VAL A 171 7.07 -11.52 2.61
CA VAL A 171 8.50 -11.20 2.52
C VAL A 171 9.20 -11.86 3.71
N TYR A 172 9.90 -12.95 3.44
CA TYR A 172 10.69 -13.66 4.43
C TYR A 172 12.06 -13.00 4.59
N MET A 173 12.33 -12.47 5.77
CA MET A 173 13.64 -11.95 6.17
C MET A 173 14.45 -13.08 6.79
N LYS A 174 15.20 -13.79 5.94
CA LYS A 174 15.96 -14.98 6.30
C LYS A 174 17.27 -14.58 6.97
N SER A 175 17.48 -15.13 8.16
CA SER A 175 18.66 -14.93 8.99
C SER A 175 18.72 -16.01 10.06
N THR A 176 19.88 -16.17 10.70
CA THR A 176 20.05 -17.09 11.83
C THR A 176 19.81 -16.38 13.18
N PRO A 177 19.49 -17.12 14.25
CA PRO A 177 19.40 -16.56 15.60
C PRO A 177 20.68 -15.84 16.02
N GLU A 178 21.85 -16.37 15.68
CA GLU A 178 23.16 -15.80 16.06
C GLU A 178 23.40 -14.45 15.38
N ALA A 179 23.10 -14.34 14.08
CA ALA A 179 23.21 -13.08 13.35
C ALA A 179 22.19 -12.04 13.85
N CYS A 180 20.99 -12.47 14.22
CA CYS A 180 20.00 -11.61 14.86
C CYS A 180 20.43 -11.14 16.25
N GLU A 181 21.02 -12.02 17.06
CA GLU A 181 21.53 -11.72 18.41
C GLU A 181 22.67 -10.70 18.35
N GLN A 182 23.58 -10.81 17.38
CA GLN A 182 24.64 -9.81 17.18
C GLN A 182 24.11 -8.41 16.83
N ARG A 183 22.95 -8.31 16.17
CA ARG A 183 22.30 -7.04 15.82
C ARG A 183 21.38 -6.49 16.91
N ASP A 184 21.11 -7.26 17.96
CA ASP A 184 20.13 -6.92 18.97
C ASP A 184 20.64 -5.89 19.98
N THR A 185 20.52 -4.62 19.60
CA THR A 185 20.87 -3.47 20.44
C THR A 185 20.03 -3.35 21.71
N ARG A 186 18.91 -4.08 21.82
CA ARG A 186 17.99 -4.02 22.96
C ARG A 186 18.17 -5.17 23.94
N GLY A 187 19.04 -6.13 23.62
CA GLY A 187 19.38 -7.27 24.48
C GLY A 187 18.19 -8.21 24.75
N HIS A 188 17.24 -8.31 23.83
CA HIS A 188 16.14 -9.28 23.91
C HIS A 188 16.64 -10.73 23.85
N TYR A 189 17.60 -11.05 22.97
CA TYR A 189 18.20 -12.40 22.90
C TYR A 189 18.94 -12.74 24.19
N VAL A 190 19.73 -11.82 24.74
CA VAL A 190 20.43 -12.03 26.02
C VAL A 190 19.44 -12.33 27.15
N LYS A 191 18.32 -11.60 27.22
CA LYS A 191 17.25 -11.86 28.21
C LYS A 191 16.57 -13.21 28.00
N ALA A 192 16.32 -13.60 26.75
CA ALA A 192 15.76 -14.91 26.42
C ALA A 192 16.72 -16.04 26.84
N ARG A 193 18.02 -15.93 26.53
CA ARG A 193 19.05 -16.91 26.93
C ARG A 193 19.19 -17.06 28.45
N ARG A 194 18.86 -16.01 29.21
CA ARG A 194 18.81 -16.02 30.69
C ARG A 194 17.50 -16.59 31.25
N GLY A 195 16.54 -16.94 30.41
CA GLY A 195 15.22 -17.42 30.80
C GLY A 195 14.25 -16.33 31.29
N GLU A 196 14.59 -15.05 31.10
CA GLU A 196 13.71 -13.93 31.47
C GLU A 196 12.52 -13.81 30.50
N TYR A 197 12.73 -14.15 29.22
CA TYR A 197 11.68 -14.30 28.23
C TYR A 197 11.50 -15.77 27.92
N LYS A 198 10.26 -16.26 28.07
CA LYS A 198 9.86 -17.61 27.68
C LYS A 198 9.29 -17.59 26.27
N ASP A 199 9.31 -18.74 25.62
CA ASP A 199 8.75 -18.96 24.29
C ASP A 199 9.36 -18.02 23.21
N PHE A 200 10.64 -17.66 23.36
CA PHE A 200 11.29 -16.71 22.46
C PHE A 200 11.71 -17.37 21.13
N PRO A 201 11.24 -16.88 19.96
CA PRO A 201 11.55 -17.50 18.68
C PRO A 201 13.04 -17.45 18.33
N GLY A 202 13.60 -18.61 17.99
CA GLY A 202 15.03 -18.78 17.72
C GLY A 202 15.89 -19.09 18.96
N VAL A 203 15.29 -19.10 20.16
CA VAL A 203 15.95 -19.50 21.41
C VAL A 203 15.22 -20.68 22.05
N ASP A 204 13.96 -20.48 22.47
CA ASP A 204 13.16 -21.51 23.15
C ASP A 204 12.25 -22.28 22.18
N VAL A 205 11.74 -21.57 21.17
CA VAL A 205 10.83 -22.13 20.16
C VAL A 205 11.40 -21.98 18.77
N ALA A 206 11.20 -23.00 17.94
CA ALA A 206 11.63 -22.98 16.55
C ALA A 206 10.83 -21.92 15.76
N TYR A 207 11.50 -21.24 14.85
CA TYR A 207 10.86 -20.39 13.87
C TYR A 207 10.50 -21.24 12.63
N GLU A 208 9.22 -21.35 12.29
CA GLU A 208 8.79 -22.11 11.12
C GLU A 208 9.00 -21.28 9.86
N GLU A 209 10.04 -21.57 9.09
CA GLU A 209 10.30 -20.85 7.84
C GLU A 209 9.13 -20.99 6.84
N PRO A 210 8.81 -19.91 6.08
CA PRO A 210 7.84 -19.99 4.98
C PRO A 210 8.32 -20.96 3.89
N ILE A 211 7.43 -21.85 3.44
CA ILE A 211 7.78 -22.84 2.39
C ILE A 211 7.86 -22.17 1.01
N SER A 212 6.97 -21.21 0.75
CA SER A 212 6.82 -20.56 -0.55
C SER A 212 6.46 -19.09 -0.38
N PRO A 213 7.36 -18.27 0.21
CA PRO A 213 7.15 -16.84 0.28
C PRO A 213 7.26 -16.21 -1.12
N GLU A 214 6.57 -15.10 -1.35
CA GLU A 214 6.69 -14.34 -2.60
C GLU A 214 8.11 -13.78 -2.79
N LEU A 215 8.79 -13.43 -1.70
CA LEU A 215 10.16 -12.94 -1.70
C LEU A 215 10.90 -13.43 -0.46
N THR A 216 12.11 -13.98 -0.66
CA THR A 216 13.06 -14.25 0.43
C THR A 216 14.22 -13.28 0.33
N LEU A 217 14.55 -12.64 1.44
CA LEU A 217 15.67 -11.70 1.56
C LEU A 217 16.73 -12.31 2.48
N GLU A 218 17.93 -12.53 1.95
CA GLU A 218 19.11 -12.93 2.73
C GLU A 218 19.69 -11.68 3.41
N ILE A 219 19.03 -11.21 4.48
CA ILE A 219 19.27 -9.89 5.09
C ILE A 219 20.64 -9.74 5.78
N ASP A 220 21.39 -10.83 5.87
CA ASP A 220 22.76 -10.84 6.40
C ASP A 220 23.81 -10.57 5.30
N GLN A 221 23.38 -10.62 4.03
CA GLN A 221 24.23 -10.46 2.85
C GLN A 221 23.96 -9.17 2.07
N VAL A 222 22.85 -8.48 2.37
CA VAL A 222 22.41 -7.27 1.67
C VAL A 222 22.19 -6.14 2.64
N SER A 223 22.43 -4.91 2.18
CA SER A 223 22.08 -3.71 2.94
C SER A 223 20.55 -3.52 3.03
N GLU A 224 20.10 -2.74 4.01
CA GLU A 224 18.68 -2.38 4.16
C GLU A 224 18.14 -1.67 2.89
N GLU A 225 18.98 -0.86 2.25
CA GLU A 225 18.63 -0.13 1.03
C GLU A 225 18.41 -1.08 -0.16
N GLU A 226 19.34 -2.03 -0.37
CA GLU A 226 19.21 -3.05 -1.41
C GLU A 226 17.99 -3.95 -1.16
N ALA A 227 17.77 -4.37 0.10
CA ALA A 227 16.59 -5.14 0.48
C ALA A 227 15.28 -4.38 0.17
N ALA A 228 15.23 -3.07 0.46
CA ALA A 228 14.07 -2.24 0.14
C ALA A 228 13.84 -2.13 -1.37
N GLN A 229 14.91 -1.95 -2.14
CA GLN A 229 14.83 -1.91 -3.60
C GLN A 229 14.33 -3.24 -4.18
N GLN A 230 14.77 -4.38 -3.66
CA GLN A 230 14.27 -5.70 -4.08
C GLN A 230 12.76 -5.85 -3.85
N VAL A 231 12.28 -5.46 -2.66
CA VAL A 231 10.84 -5.46 -2.34
C VAL A 231 10.07 -4.55 -3.30
N LEU A 232 10.51 -3.30 -3.46
CA LEU A 232 9.82 -2.32 -4.31
C LEU A 232 9.81 -2.74 -5.78
N ALA A 233 10.90 -3.33 -6.27
CA ALA A 233 10.99 -3.88 -7.61
C ALA A 233 10.02 -5.05 -7.82
N TYR A 234 9.92 -5.96 -6.84
CA TYR A 234 8.95 -7.06 -6.85
C TYR A 234 7.51 -6.53 -6.92
N LEU A 235 7.15 -5.61 -6.01
CA LEU A 235 5.81 -5.02 -5.93
C LEU A 235 5.46 -4.29 -7.23
N LYS A 236 6.38 -3.48 -7.76
CA LYS A 236 6.18 -2.75 -9.02
C LYS A 236 5.95 -3.71 -10.19
N ARG A 237 6.72 -4.80 -10.27
CA ARG A 237 6.64 -5.73 -11.41
C ARG A 237 5.39 -6.60 -11.36
N TYR A 238 5.07 -7.16 -10.20
CA TYR A 238 4.10 -8.25 -10.08
C TYR A 238 2.75 -7.83 -9.52
N VAL A 239 2.74 -6.84 -8.62
CA VAL A 239 1.50 -6.43 -7.96
C VAL A 239 0.91 -5.19 -8.63
N ILE A 240 1.70 -4.14 -8.78
CA ILE A 240 1.24 -2.84 -9.31
C ILE A 240 1.03 -2.89 -10.84
N ASN A 241 1.91 -3.59 -11.57
CA ASN A 241 1.79 -3.72 -13.03
C ASN A 241 1.15 -5.04 -13.48
N GLY A 242 0.80 -5.94 -12.55
CA GLY A 242 0.01 -7.13 -12.85
C GLY A 242 0.68 -8.16 -13.76
N LYS A 243 2.01 -8.17 -13.90
CA LYS A 243 2.67 -9.30 -14.58
C LYS A 243 2.59 -10.50 -13.63
N LYS A 244 1.81 -11.53 -13.96
CA LYS A 244 1.96 -12.85 -13.30
C LYS A 244 3.38 -13.35 -13.58
N VAL A 245 4.18 -13.64 -12.57
CA VAL A 245 5.38 -14.46 -12.75
C VAL A 245 5.20 -15.79 -12.05
N VAL A 246 5.41 -16.82 -12.87
CA VAL A 246 5.62 -18.22 -12.51
C VAL A 246 6.67 -18.27 -11.38
N PRO A 247 6.46 -19.03 -10.30
CA PRO A 247 7.44 -19.14 -9.22
C PRO A 247 8.84 -19.43 -9.79
N ALA A 248 9.86 -18.83 -9.18
CA ALA A 248 11.25 -19.02 -9.57
C ALA A 248 11.53 -20.53 -9.73
N PRO A 249 12.24 -20.96 -10.81
CA PRO A 249 12.63 -22.35 -10.92
C PRO A 249 13.40 -22.71 -9.66
N LYS A 250 12.96 -23.76 -8.96
CA LYS A 250 13.73 -24.35 -7.87
C LYS A 250 15.10 -24.66 -8.46
N GLU A 251 16.13 -23.95 -8.04
CA GLU A 251 17.49 -24.43 -8.25
C GLU A 251 17.54 -25.80 -7.59
N SER A 252 17.60 -26.84 -8.44
CA SER A 252 17.84 -28.20 -8.03
C SER A 252 19.12 -28.19 -7.22
N ALA A 253 19.01 -28.48 -5.92
CA ALA A 253 20.16 -28.82 -5.10
C ALA A 253 20.99 -29.87 -5.86
N LYS A 254 22.21 -29.48 -6.20
CA LYS A 254 23.30 -30.41 -6.54
C LYS A 254 24.11 -30.63 -5.28
#